data_AF-A0A945L7L4-F1
#
_entry.id   AF-A0A945L7L4-F1
#
_cell.length_a   1.000
_cell.length_b   1.000
_cell.length_c   1.000
_cell.angle_alpha   90.00
_cell.angle_beta   90.00
_cell.angle_gamma   90.00
#
_symmetry.space_group_name_H-M   'P 1'
#
loop_
_entity.id
_entity.type
_entity.pdbx_description
1 polymer ?
#
loop_
_entity_poly.entity_id
_entity_poly.type
_entity_poly.pdbx_seq_one_letter_code
_entity_poly.pdbx_strand_id
1 'polypeptide(L)'
;MGAKSRRDRAAEARGVAQASEKRRERMVRFIGGATVVVIMAAIIGVAIFASSNSPSNDASGSLSGIVQPDPEAALPVGVLAADSTTPFGVPYGNGGADVPVLEIWEDFQCPACGALEEVNGAGIEELAEEGLVQL
;
A
#
# COMPACT_ATOMS: atom_id res chain seq x y z
N MET A 1 32.51 -54.07 13.30
CA MET A 1 31.91 -53.19 12.27
C MET A 1 30.68 -52.49 12.85
N GLY A 2 30.51 -51.16 12.70
CA GLY A 2 29.29 -50.49 13.23
C GLY A 2 29.28 -48.96 13.21
N ALA A 3 30.42 -48.30 12.99
CA ALA A 3 30.50 -46.83 12.99
C ALA A 3 30.00 -46.15 11.70
N LYS A 4 30.03 -46.84 10.55
CA LYS A 4 29.56 -46.29 9.25
C LYS A 4 28.02 -46.23 9.18
N SER A 5 27.35 -47.33 9.52
CA SER A 5 25.87 -47.44 9.58
C SER A 5 25.20 -46.39 10.49
N ARG A 6 25.82 -46.01 11.62
CA ARG A 6 25.26 -44.99 12.52
C ARG A 6 25.36 -43.56 11.98
N ARG A 7 26.39 -43.25 11.18
CA ARG A 7 26.55 -41.93 10.54
C ARG A 7 25.59 -41.76 9.37
N ASP A 8 25.41 -42.80 8.56
CA ASP A 8 24.50 -42.76 7.41
C ASP A 8 23.04 -42.62 7.89
N ARG A 9 22.65 -43.34 8.95
CA ARG A 9 21.32 -43.22 9.57
C ARG A 9 21.06 -41.84 10.18
N ALA A 10 22.10 -41.16 10.68
CA ALA A 10 21.98 -39.79 11.20
C ALA A 10 21.88 -38.75 10.08
N ALA A 11 22.54 -38.96 8.93
CA ALA A 11 22.41 -38.11 7.76
C ALA A 11 21.02 -38.25 7.10
N GLU A 12 20.51 -39.48 7.01
CA GLU A 12 19.16 -39.77 6.50
C GLU A 12 18.07 -39.14 7.39
N ALA A 13 18.19 -39.28 8.72
CA ALA A 13 17.25 -38.66 9.66
C ALA A 13 17.19 -37.12 9.53
N ARG A 14 18.33 -36.47 9.24
CA ARG A 14 18.38 -35.02 8.98
C ARG A 14 17.79 -34.66 7.62
N GLY A 15 18.00 -35.48 6.60
CA GLY A 15 17.40 -35.30 5.28
C GLY A 15 15.87 -35.39 5.31
N VAL A 16 15.33 -36.36 6.07
CA VAL A 16 13.88 -36.51 6.28
C VAL A 16 13.31 -35.31 7.05
N ALA A 17 13.98 -34.84 8.10
CA ALA A 17 13.55 -33.66 8.88
C ALA A 17 13.56 -32.37 8.05
N GLN A 18 14.60 -32.14 7.23
CA GLN A 18 14.66 -30.96 6.36
C GLN A 18 13.65 -31.04 5.20
N ALA A 19 13.35 -32.24 4.70
CA ALA A 19 12.33 -32.43 3.68
C ALA A 19 10.92 -32.14 4.22
N SER A 20 10.62 -32.47 5.47
CA SER A 20 9.34 -32.14 6.11
C SER A 20 9.17 -30.63 6.35
N GLU A 21 10.22 -29.92 6.78
CA GLU A 21 10.15 -28.47 7.01
C GLU A 21 9.89 -27.71 5.69
N LYS A 22 10.61 -28.05 4.61
CA LYS A 22 10.38 -27.45 3.28
C LYS A 22 9.01 -27.75 2.68
N ARG A 23 8.36 -28.85 3.08
CA ARG A 23 6.97 -29.16 2.72
C ARG A 23 6.01 -28.28 3.51
N ARG A 24 6.27 -28.09 4.82
CA ARG A 24 5.47 -27.23 5.69
C ARG A 24 5.50 -25.78 5.23
N GLU A 25 6.68 -25.22 4.94
CA GLU A 25 6.79 -23.84 4.44
C GLU A 25 6.06 -23.63 3.12
N ARG A 26 6.23 -24.55 2.17
CA ARG A 26 5.49 -24.49 0.89
C ARG A 26 4.00 -24.57 1.14
N MET A 27 3.54 -25.51 1.96
CA MET A 27 2.12 -25.66 2.26
C MET A 27 1.54 -24.41 2.94
N VAL A 28 2.26 -23.79 3.89
CA VAL A 28 1.82 -22.55 4.53
C VAL A 28 1.74 -21.40 3.52
N ARG A 29 2.74 -21.23 2.65
CA ARG A 29 2.71 -20.21 1.59
C ARG A 29 1.58 -20.45 0.58
N PHE A 30 1.35 -21.70 0.19
CA PHE A 30 0.26 -22.08 -0.72
C PHE A 30 -1.11 -21.85 -0.09
N ILE A 31 -1.31 -22.28 1.16
CA ILE A 31 -2.57 -22.06 1.89
C ILE A 31 -2.81 -20.56 2.09
N GLY A 32 -1.79 -19.83 2.56
CA GLY A 32 -1.87 -18.37 2.76
C GLY A 32 -2.21 -17.62 1.47
N GLY A 33 -1.53 -17.95 0.37
CA GLY A 33 -1.85 -17.40 -0.95
C GLY A 33 -3.25 -17.76 -1.42
N ALA A 34 -3.65 -19.03 -1.28
CA ALA A 34 -4.98 -19.50 -1.67
C ALA A 34 -6.09 -18.80 -0.88
N THR A 35 -5.93 -18.59 0.43
CA THR A 35 -6.91 -17.88 1.26
C THR A 35 -7.14 -16.45 0.78
N VAL A 36 -6.08 -15.71 0.44
CA VAL A 36 -6.20 -14.34 -0.07
C VAL A 36 -6.96 -14.31 -1.41
N VAL A 37 -6.62 -15.23 -2.32
CA VAL A 37 -7.29 -15.34 -3.63
C VAL A 37 -8.77 -15.66 -3.47
N VAL A 38 -9.12 -16.59 -2.57
CA VAL A 38 -10.53 -16.96 -2.31
C VAL A 38 -11.32 -15.77 -1.74
N ILE A 39 -10.75 -15.03 -0.78
CA ILE A 39 -11.40 -13.84 -0.20
C ILE A 39 -11.62 -12.77 -1.28
N MET A 40 -10.61 -12.47 -2.11
CA MET A 40 -10.75 -11.51 -3.21
C MET A 40 -11.82 -11.95 -4.22
N ALA A 41 -11.81 -13.22 -4.63
CA ALA A 41 -12.82 -13.75 -5.54
C ALA A 41 -14.24 -13.66 -4.96
N ALA A 42 -14.40 -13.89 -3.66
CA ALA A 42 -15.70 -13.75 -2.98
C ALA A 42 -16.19 -12.29 -2.98
N ILE A 43 -15.31 -11.33 -2.66
CA ILE A 43 -15.65 -9.89 -2.68
C ILE A 43 -16.08 -9.46 -4.09
N ILE A 44 -15.29 -9.80 -5.11
CA ILE A 44 -15.60 -9.47 -6.51
C ILE A 44 -16.90 -10.15 -6.95
N GLY A 45 -17.10 -11.42 -6.59
CA GLY A 45 -18.31 -12.16 -6.91
C GLY A 45 -19.57 -11.53 -6.32
N VAL A 46 -19.53 -11.10 -5.05
CA VAL A 46 -20.64 -10.38 -4.40
C VAL A 46 -20.92 -9.05 -5.09
N ALA A 47 -19.88 -8.28 -5.44
CA ALA A 47 -20.03 -7.00 -6.14
C ALA A 47 -20.71 -7.16 -7.51
N ILE A 48 -20.26 -8.13 -8.32
CA ILE A 48 -20.86 -8.41 -9.64
C ILE A 48 -22.32 -8.87 -9.49
N PHE A 49 -22.62 -9.76 -8.54
CA PHE A 49 -23.97 -10.24 -8.31
C PHE A 49 -24.92 -9.10 -7.88
N ALA A 50 -24.49 -8.25 -6.95
CA ALA A 50 -25.26 -7.07 -6.53
C ALA A 50 -25.46 -6.06 -7.66
N SER A 51 -24.45 -5.87 -8.52
CA SER A 51 -24.55 -4.98 -9.69
C SER A 51 -25.49 -5.51 -10.77
N SER A 52 -25.59 -6.83 -10.95
CA SER A 52 -26.45 -7.44 -11.98
C SER A 52 -27.96 -7.35 -11.70
N ASN A 53 -28.33 -7.03 -10.46
CA ASN A 53 -29.73 -6.91 -10.02
C ASN A 53 -30.26 -5.46 -10.04
N SER A 54 -29.46 -4.50 -10.52
CA SER A 54 -29.83 -3.08 -10.61
C SER A 54 -29.98 -2.66 -12.08
N PRO A 55 -31.06 -1.96 -12.48
CA PRO A 55 -31.18 -1.44 -13.84
C PRO A 55 -30.13 -0.33 -14.04
N SER A 56 -29.22 -0.60 -14.97
CA SER A 56 -28.12 0.27 -15.40
C SER A 56 -28.62 1.58 -16.00
N ASN A 57 -28.08 2.71 -15.56
CA ASN A 57 -27.78 3.85 -16.43
C ASN A 57 -26.41 4.43 -16.03
N ASP A 58 -25.63 4.72 -17.06
CA ASP A 58 -24.34 5.40 -17.09
C ASP A 58 -23.05 4.58 -16.91
N ALA A 59 -22.20 4.69 -17.94
CA ALA A 59 -20.88 4.08 -18.11
C ALA A 59 -19.79 4.77 -17.28
N SER A 60 -20.13 5.13 -16.05
CA SER A 60 -19.22 5.41 -14.95
C SER A 60 -19.73 4.50 -13.85
N GLY A 61 -18.90 3.58 -13.35
CA GLY A 61 -19.30 2.62 -12.31
C GLY A 61 -19.89 3.35 -11.11
N SER A 62 -21.21 3.54 -11.13
CA SER A 62 -21.96 4.20 -10.08
C SER A 62 -21.96 3.26 -8.90
N LEU A 63 -20.96 3.40 -8.04
CA LEU A 63 -20.99 2.85 -6.70
C LEU A 63 -22.12 3.56 -5.96
N SER A 64 -23.34 3.02 -6.09
CA SER A 64 -24.50 3.47 -5.32
C SER A 64 -24.14 3.48 -3.84
N GLY A 65 -24.00 4.69 -3.28
CA GLY A 65 -23.60 4.90 -1.89
C GLY A 65 -22.30 5.68 -1.69
N ILE A 66 -21.54 5.99 -2.76
CA ILE A 66 -20.40 6.91 -2.67
C ILE A 66 -20.88 8.33 -2.98
N VAL A 67 -20.68 9.24 -2.03
CA VAL A 67 -20.86 10.69 -2.22
C VAL A 67 -19.92 11.12 -3.34
N GLN A 68 -20.48 11.62 -4.43
CA GLN A 68 -19.68 12.18 -5.52
C GLN A 68 -19.01 13.46 -5.03
N PRO A 69 -17.73 13.70 -5.38
CA PRO A 69 -17.05 14.93 -5.00
C PRO A 69 -17.77 16.12 -5.64
N ASP A 70 -18.09 17.11 -4.82
CA ASP A 70 -18.65 18.39 -5.27
C ASP A 70 -17.52 19.20 -5.93
N PRO A 71 -17.58 19.47 -7.25
CA PRO A 71 -16.55 20.24 -7.94
C PRO A 71 -16.51 21.71 -7.50
N GLU A 72 -17.53 22.19 -6.80
CA GLU A 72 -17.68 23.57 -6.33
C GLU A 72 -17.39 23.69 -4.83
N ALA A 73 -16.96 22.60 -4.18
CA ALA A 73 -16.59 22.61 -2.78
C ALA A 73 -15.44 23.61 -2.52
N ALA A 74 -15.64 24.44 -1.48
CA ALA A 74 -14.61 25.39 -1.06
C ALA A 74 -13.37 24.64 -0.57
N LEU A 75 -12.19 25.08 -1.04
CA LEU A 75 -10.92 24.54 -0.58
C LEU A 75 -10.64 24.98 0.87
N PRO A 76 -10.03 24.11 1.70
CA PRO A 76 -9.53 24.51 3.01
C PRO A 76 -8.52 25.65 2.92
N VAL A 77 -8.43 26.45 3.99
CA VAL A 77 -7.47 27.56 4.07
C VAL A 77 -6.04 27.03 3.93
N GLY A 78 -5.24 27.66 3.07
CA GLY A 78 -3.84 27.29 2.84
C GLY A 78 -3.63 26.32 1.68
N VAL A 79 -4.68 25.68 1.16
CA VAL A 79 -4.60 24.77 0.01
C VAL A 79 -4.46 25.56 -1.29
N LEU A 80 -3.57 25.11 -2.18
CA LEU A 80 -3.37 25.72 -3.49
C LEU A 80 -4.57 25.46 -4.42
N ALA A 81 -4.92 26.46 -5.22
CA ALA A 81 -6.04 26.39 -6.15
C ALA A 81 -5.79 25.38 -7.30
N ALA A 82 -6.87 24.95 -7.94
CA ALA A 82 -6.85 23.97 -9.03
C ALA A 82 -6.08 24.45 -10.28
N ASP A 83 -5.89 25.77 -10.44
CA ASP A 83 -5.15 26.40 -11.52
C ASP A 83 -3.67 26.71 -11.16
N SER A 84 -3.21 26.32 -9.97
CA SER A 84 -1.82 26.45 -9.56
C SER A 84 -0.92 25.41 -10.23
N THR A 85 0.41 25.59 -10.12
CA THR A 85 1.40 24.64 -10.64
C THR A 85 1.37 23.28 -9.93
N THR A 86 0.99 23.26 -8.66
CA THR A 86 0.85 22.08 -7.80
C THR A 86 -0.57 22.07 -7.20
N PRO A 87 -1.58 21.71 -8.02
CA PRO A 87 -2.98 21.87 -7.66
C PRO A 87 -3.34 21.07 -6.42
N PHE A 88 -4.09 21.71 -5.51
CA PHE A 88 -4.51 21.12 -4.23
C PHE A 88 -3.39 20.76 -3.25
N GLY A 89 -2.15 21.21 -3.52
CA GLY A 89 -1.04 21.07 -2.59
C GLY A 89 -1.24 21.88 -1.31
N VAL A 90 -0.59 21.45 -0.23
CA VAL A 90 -0.57 22.13 1.07
C VAL A 90 0.86 22.59 1.36
N PRO A 91 1.23 23.82 1.03
CA PRO A 91 2.61 24.29 1.18
C PRO A 91 2.99 24.40 2.65
N TYR A 92 4.23 24.05 2.96
CA TYR A 92 4.78 24.05 4.32
C TYR A 92 6.21 24.58 4.37
N GLY A 93 6.57 25.18 5.51
CA GLY A 93 7.92 25.71 5.76
C GLY A 93 8.15 27.12 5.24
N ASN A 94 9.43 27.49 5.10
CA ASN A 94 9.90 28.84 4.79
C ASN A 94 10.57 28.94 3.39
N GLY A 95 10.49 27.87 2.58
CA GLY A 95 11.05 27.83 1.24
C GLY A 95 10.43 28.89 0.31
N GLY A 96 11.27 29.73 -0.28
CA GLY A 96 10.87 30.72 -1.29
C GLY A 96 10.87 30.17 -2.71
N ALA A 97 10.52 31.00 -3.69
CA ALA A 97 10.44 30.61 -5.10
C ALA A 97 11.81 30.23 -5.74
N ASP A 98 12.92 30.58 -5.09
CA ASP A 98 14.28 30.34 -5.60
C ASP A 98 14.89 29.00 -5.16
N VAL A 99 14.18 28.22 -4.33
CA VAL A 99 14.64 26.90 -3.87
C VAL A 99 13.88 25.76 -4.56
N PRO A 100 14.41 24.53 -4.58
CA PRO A 100 13.74 23.40 -5.21
C PRO A 100 12.38 23.10 -4.58
N VAL A 101 11.40 22.74 -5.41
CA VAL A 101 10.10 22.26 -4.96
C VAL A 101 10.18 20.75 -4.67
N LEU A 102 9.77 20.34 -3.47
CA LEU A 102 9.64 18.94 -3.07
C LEU A 102 8.15 18.62 -2.96
N GLU A 103 7.60 17.92 -3.95
CA GLU A 103 6.18 17.57 -3.96
C GLU A 103 5.97 16.13 -3.48
N ILE A 104 5.15 15.96 -2.44
CA ILE A 104 4.91 14.67 -1.80
C ILE A 104 3.42 14.29 -1.94
N TRP A 105 3.17 13.18 -2.63
CA TRP A 105 1.83 12.63 -2.85
C TRP A 105 1.65 11.36 -2.04
N GLU A 106 0.78 11.42 -1.04
CA GLU A 106 0.56 10.32 -0.11
C GLU A 106 -0.90 10.00 0.11
N ASP A 107 -1.12 8.78 0.58
CA ASP A 107 -2.40 8.30 1.06
C ASP A 107 -2.22 7.90 2.53
N PHE A 108 -3.04 8.47 3.42
CA PHE A 108 -3.00 8.19 4.86
C PHE A 108 -3.18 6.71 5.21
N GLN A 109 -3.74 5.91 4.30
CA GLN A 109 -3.94 4.47 4.47
C GLN A 109 -2.79 3.63 3.92
N CYS A 110 -1.81 4.23 3.23
CA CYS A 110 -0.69 3.52 2.62
C CYS A 110 0.40 3.20 3.65
N PRO A 111 0.68 1.91 3.95
CA PRO A 111 1.72 1.54 4.92
C PRO A 111 3.14 1.92 4.47
N ALA A 112 3.37 2.02 3.15
CA ALA A 112 4.66 2.43 2.61
C ALA A 112 4.91 3.94 2.76
N CYS A 113 3.87 4.77 2.60
CA CYS A 113 3.92 6.19 2.93
C CYS A 113 4.17 6.37 4.43
N GLY A 114 3.45 5.63 5.28
CA GLY A 114 3.71 5.64 6.72
C GLY A 114 5.16 5.30 7.10
N ALA A 115 5.79 4.34 6.40
CA ALA A 115 7.20 4.01 6.61
C ALA A 115 8.16 5.10 6.09
N LEU A 116 7.80 5.83 5.03
CA LEU A 116 8.57 6.97 4.54
C LEU A 116 8.58 8.09 5.60
N GLU A 117 7.40 8.44 6.10
CA GLU A 117 7.21 9.47 7.12
C GLU A 117 7.92 9.13 8.43
N GLU A 118 7.87 7.88 8.89
CA GLU A 118 8.55 7.45 10.12
C GLU A 118 10.08 7.61 10.03
N VAL A 119 10.67 7.36 8.87
CA VAL A 119 12.13 7.38 8.70
C VAL A 119 12.64 8.77 8.28
N ASN A 120 11.89 9.50 7.46
CA ASN A 120 12.37 10.71 6.80
C ASN A 120 11.56 11.97 7.15
N GLY A 121 10.35 11.85 7.70
CA GLY A 121 9.40 12.96 7.86
C GLY A 121 10.00 14.15 8.61
N ALA A 122 10.63 13.91 9.76
CA ALA A 122 11.28 14.98 10.54
C ALA A 122 12.39 15.71 9.77
N GLY A 123 13.15 15.00 8.94
CA GLY A 123 14.20 15.61 8.11
C GLY A 123 13.63 16.40 6.93
N ILE A 124 12.51 15.93 6.36
CA ILE A 124 11.79 16.66 5.30
C ILE A 124 11.20 17.96 5.86
N GLU A 125 10.59 17.91 7.05
CA GLU A 125 10.10 19.09 7.77
C GLU A 125 11.25 20.08 8.06
N GLU A 126 12.38 19.60 8.58
CA GLU A 126 13.56 20.44 8.86
C GLU A 126 14.06 21.15 7.59
N LEU A 127 14.17 20.44 6.45
CA LEU A 127 14.57 21.06 5.18
C LEU A 127 13.61 22.16 4.72
N ALA A 128 12.31 21.98 4.96
CA ALA A 128 11.29 22.97 4.62
C ALA A 128 11.36 24.17 5.57
N GLU A 129 11.53 23.95 6.87
CA GLU A 129 11.66 24.99 7.90
C GLU A 129 12.94 25.82 7.73
N GLU A 130 14.06 25.19 7.38
CA GLU A 130 15.32 25.88 7.04
C GLU A 130 15.23 26.66 5.72
N GLY A 131 14.15 26.47 4.96
CA GLY A 131 13.92 27.11 3.67
C GLY A 131 14.84 26.59 2.57
N LEU A 132 15.35 25.37 2.71
CA LEU A 132 16.19 24.71 1.71
C LEU A 132 15.36 24.08 0.58
N VAL A 133 14.08 23.78 0.86
CA VAL A 133 13.09 23.33 -0.11
C VAL A 133 11.78 24.08 0.09
N GLN A 134 11.01 24.21 -0.99
CA GLN A 134 9.59 24.54 -0.93
C GLN A 134 8.83 23.21 -0.89
N LEU A 135 8.31 22.85 0.28
CA LEU A 135 7.47 21.67 0.47
C LEU A 135 6.00 22.01 0.17
#